data_AF-A0A929HVU8-F1
#
_entry.id   AF-A0A929HVU8-F1
#
_cell.length_a   1.000
_cell.length_b   1.000
_cell.length_c   1.000
_cell.angle_alpha   90.00
_cell.angle_beta   90.00
_cell.angle_gamma   90.00
#
_symmetry.space_group_name_H-M   'P 1'
#
loop_
_entity.id
_entity.type
_entity.pdbx_description
1 polymer ?
#
loop_
_entity_poly.entity_id
_entity_poly.type
_entity_poly.pdbx_seq_one_letter_code
_entity_poly.pdbx_strand_id
1 'polypeptide(L)'
;MQGATVASGSSIANRQSSTIAQKHIPLITFTRPYRAVGLYDYLRKRAPGLNIEWYRTGLGRYQVVMHYSDKQALENGKTKLRSLGIKVK
;
A
#
# COMPACT_ATOMS: atom_id res chain seq x y z
N MET A 1 -39.36 -19.13 12.88
CA MET A 1 -38.63 -18.07 13.63
C MET A 1 -37.26 -18.62 13.99
N GLN A 2 -36.21 -17.81 13.79
CA GLN A 2 -34.79 -17.99 14.22
C GLN A 2 -34.01 -19.09 13.46
N GLY A 3 -32.80 -18.91 12.94
CA GLY A 3 -31.86 -17.78 12.92
C GLY A 3 -30.57 -18.27 12.23
N ALA A 4 -30.00 -17.46 11.36
CA ALA A 4 -28.84 -17.78 10.53
C ALA A 4 -27.51 -17.73 11.31
N THR A 5 -26.58 -18.65 11.01
CA THR A 5 -25.14 -18.34 10.89
C THR A 5 -24.42 -19.46 10.13
N VAL A 6 -24.10 -19.23 8.85
CA VAL A 6 -23.06 -19.97 8.12
C VAL A 6 -21.85 -19.06 7.96
N ALA A 7 -20.93 -19.10 8.93
CA ALA A 7 -19.62 -18.48 8.79
C ALA A 7 -18.72 -19.38 7.92
N SER A 8 -18.93 -19.36 6.61
CA SER A 8 -17.96 -19.91 5.65
C SER A 8 -16.96 -18.81 5.26
N GLY A 9 -16.08 -18.47 6.20
CA GLY A 9 -14.92 -17.61 5.95
C GLY A 9 -13.73 -18.48 5.58
N SER A 10 -13.59 -18.79 4.29
CA SER A 10 -12.52 -19.62 3.74
C SER A 10 -11.13 -19.13 4.16
N SER A 11 -10.37 -20.04 4.77
CA SER A 11 -8.97 -19.94 5.11
C SER A 11 -8.09 -19.63 3.89
N ILE A 12 -7.33 -18.53 3.89
CA ILE A 12 -6.10 -18.45 3.09
C ILE A 12 -5.01 -17.65 3.81
N ALA A 13 -3.95 -18.40 4.16
CA ALA A 13 -2.57 -17.98 4.36
C ALA A 13 -2.21 -17.10 5.57
N ASN A 14 -1.94 -17.82 6.67
CA ASN A 14 -0.70 -17.63 7.41
C ASN A 14 0.49 -17.49 6.44
N ARG A 15 1.04 -16.28 6.32
CA ARG A 15 2.43 -16.06 5.88
C ARG A 15 3.12 -15.21 6.92
N GLN A 16 3.65 -15.87 7.94
CA GLN A 16 4.88 -15.45 8.58
C GLN A 16 5.93 -15.23 7.47
N SER A 17 6.00 -14.00 6.99
CA SER A 17 7.02 -13.59 6.04
C SER A 17 8.17 -13.10 6.89
N SER A 18 9.25 -13.88 6.91
CA SER A 18 10.56 -13.49 7.42
C SER A 18 11.11 -12.36 6.53
N THR A 19 10.49 -11.19 6.61
CA THR A 19 10.78 -10.06 5.75
C THR A 19 11.86 -9.26 6.45
N ILE A 20 13.06 -9.19 5.87
CA ILE A 20 14.04 -8.11 6.13
C ILE A 20 13.23 -6.85 6.39
N ALA A 21 13.27 -6.24 7.57
CA ALA A 21 12.30 -5.21 7.98
C ALA A 21 12.15 -4.13 6.89
N GLN A 22 11.19 -4.32 5.98
CA GLN A 22 11.04 -3.48 4.80
C GLN A 22 10.44 -2.20 5.33
N LYS A 23 11.24 -1.14 5.27
CA LYS A 23 10.81 0.16 5.72
C LYS A 23 9.87 0.72 4.66
N HIS A 24 8.85 1.44 5.10
CA HIS A 24 7.92 2.09 4.20
C HIS A 24 7.76 3.55 4.56
N ILE A 25 7.42 4.36 3.56
CA ILE A 25 6.97 5.74 3.76
C ILE A 25 5.52 5.87 3.27
N PRO A 26 4.66 6.55 4.02
CA PRO A 26 3.30 6.84 3.57
C PRO A 26 3.32 7.92 2.48
N LEU A 27 2.60 7.67 1.39
CA LEU A 27 2.46 8.64 0.31
C LEU A 27 1.21 9.50 0.52
N ILE A 28 0.04 8.87 0.45
CA ILE A 28 -1.26 9.53 0.57
C ILE A 28 -2.22 8.61 1.32
N THR A 29 -3.05 9.20 2.18
CA THR A 29 -4.18 8.51 2.83
C THR A 29 -5.49 8.99 2.22
N PHE A 30 -6.36 8.06 1.87
CA PHE A 30 -7.70 8.31 1.35
C PHE A 30 -8.76 7.81 2.34
N THR A 31 -9.95 8.40 2.28
CA THR A 31 -11.14 7.93 2.99
C THR A 31 -11.99 6.95 2.16
N ARG A 32 -11.60 6.73 0.89
CA ARG A 32 -12.33 5.88 -0.06
C ARG A 32 -11.37 4.87 -0.70
N PRO A 33 -11.70 3.57 -0.73
CA PRO A 33 -10.79 2.52 -1.19
C PRO A 33 -10.41 2.68 -2.67
N TYR A 34 -11.38 3.00 -3.53
CA TYR A 34 -11.15 3.12 -4.97
C TYR A 34 -10.14 4.21 -5.34
N ARG A 35 -9.99 5.27 -4.51
CA ARG A 35 -8.96 6.30 -4.73
C ARG A 35 -7.56 5.78 -4.44
N ALA A 36 -7.42 4.95 -3.40
CA ALA A 36 -6.15 4.29 -3.11
C ALA A 36 -5.75 3.33 -4.24
N VAL A 37 -6.71 2.52 -4.72
CA VAL A 37 -6.51 1.64 -5.88
C VAL A 37 -6.11 2.42 -7.13
N GLY A 38 -6.83 3.51 -7.44
CA GLY A 38 -6.52 4.32 -8.62
C GLY A 38 -5.11 4.94 -8.57
N LEU A 39 -4.66 5.40 -7.40
CA LEU A 39 -3.29 5.90 -7.24
C LEU A 39 -2.26 4.76 -7.33
N TYR A 40 -2.53 3.61 -6.73
CA TYR A 40 -1.69 2.42 -6.83
C TYR A 40 -1.50 2.00 -8.30
N ASP A 41 -2.59 1.88 -9.07
CA ASP A 41 -2.54 1.48 -10.49
C ASP A 41 -1.79 2.52 -11.34
N TYR A 42 -2.01 3.80 -11.08
CA TYR A 42 -1.28 4.89 -11.74
C TYR A 42 0.23 4.79 -11.49
N LEU A 43 0.63 4.62 -10.23
CA LEU A 43 2.03 4.54 -9.82
C LEU A 43 2.71 3.29 -10.36
N ARG A 44 2.04 2.13 -10.32
CA ARG A 44 2.56 0.88 -10.87
C ARG A 44 2.84 0.99 -12.37
N LYS A 45 2.01 1.73 -13.12
CA LYS A 45 2.20 1.97 -14.55
C LYS A 45 3.30 3.00 -14.85
N ARG A 46 3.35 4.10 -14.10
CA ARG A 46 4.27 5.23 -14.38
C ARG A 46 5.65 5.06 -13.76
N ALA A 47 5.76 4.29 -12.68
CA ALA A 47 7.00 4.04 -11.97
C ALA A 47 7.10 2.56 -11.54
N PRO A 48 7.21 1.62 -12.50
CA PRO A 48 7.24 0.18 -12.21
C PRO A 48 8.43 -0.26 -11.34
N GLY A 49 9.48 0.56 -11.24
CA GLY A 49 10.62 0.32 -10.37
C GLY A 49 10.44 0.78 -8.92
N LEU A 50 9.24 1.23 -8.52
CA LEU A 50 8.91 1.52 -7.13
C LEU A 50 8.10 0.37 -6.55
N ASN A 51 8.46 -0.07 -5.35
CA ASN A 51 7.64 -1.02 -4.61
C ASN A 51 6.50 -0.26 -3.91
N ILE A 52 5.33 -0.22 -4.54
CA ILE A 52 4.14 0.48 -4.06
C ILE A 52 3.13 -0.55 -3.60
N GLU A 53 2.55 -0.33 -2.43
CA GLU A 53 1.41 -1.09 -1.92
C GLU A 53 0.36 -0.14 -1.36
N TRP A 54 -0.85 -0.65 -1.12
CA TRP A 54 -1.86 0.09 -0.41
C TRP A 54 -2.55 -0.80 0.62
N TYR A 55 -2.91 -0.22 1.75
CA TYR A 55 -3.51 -0.94 2.88
C TYR A 55 -4.73 -0.22 3.39
N ARG A 56 -5.65 -0.97 3.99
CA ARG A 56 -6.68 -0.39 4.85
C ARG A 56 -6.06 -0.13 6.24
N THR A 57 -6.03 1.12 6.66
CA THR A 57 -5.45 1.55 7.94
C THR A 57 -6.57 2.03 8.88
N GLY A 58 -7.05 1.14 9.75
CA GLY A 58 -8.14 1.47 10.68
C GLY A 58 -9.50 1.75 10.02
N LEU A 59 -10.38 2.45 10.72
CA LEU A 59 -11.75 2.72 10.29
C LEU A 59 -11.79 3.67 9.08
N GLY A 60 -12.02 3.10 7.90
CA GLY A 60 -12.32 3.85 6.67
C GLY A 60 -11.14 4.58 6.04
N ARG A 61 -9.90 4.33 6.48
CA ARG A 61 -8.71 4.94 5.86
C ARG A 61 -7.97 3.92 5.03
N TYR A 62 -7.43 4.39 3.92
CA TYR A 62 -6.71 3.58 2.95
C TYR A 62 -5.44 4.32 2.57
N GLN A 63 -4.29 3.71 2.84
CA GLN A 63 -3.01 4.36 2.75
C GLN A 63 -2.19 3.72 1.64
N VAL A 64 -1.72 4.53 0.70
CA VAL A 64 -0.75 4.10 -0.29
C VAL A 64 0.64 4.37 0.28
N VAL A 65 1.51 3.37 0.22
CA VAL A 65 2.87 3.41 0.75
C VAL A 65 3.89 3.06 -0.33
N MET A 66 5.11 3.53 -0.13
CA MET A 66 6.27 3.05 -0.88
C MET A 66 7.20 2.32 0.08
N HIS A 67 7.55 1.09 -0.26
CA HIS A 67 8.57 0.29 0.44
C HIS A 67 9.96 0.56 -0.13
N TYR A 68 10.96 0.42 0.73
CA TYR A 68 12.36 0.57 0.37
C TYR A 68 13.25 -0.33 1.23
N SER A 69 14.33 -0.82 0.62
CA SER A 69 15.34 -1.66 1.27
C SER A 69 16.35 -0.85 2.08
N ASP A 70 16.71 0.32 1.57
CA ASP A 70 17.82 1.12 2.07
C ASP A 70 17.62 2.61 1.77
N LYS A 71 18.56 3.44 2.26
CA LYS A 71 18.51 4.90 2.11
C LYS A 71 18.60 5.35 0.64
N GLN A 72 19.35 4.65 -0.21
CA GLN A 72 19.50 5.02 -1.61
C GLN A 72 18.21 4.71 -2.38
N ALA A 73 17.59 3.56 -2.13
CA ALA A 73 16.28 3.20 -2.66
C ALA A 73 15.21 4.21 -2.23
N LEU A 74 15.26 4.69 -0.98
CA LEU A 74 14.37 5.73 -0.48
C LEU A 74 14.51 7.04 -1.26
N GLU A 75 15.73 7.57 -1.41
CA GLU A 75 15.96 8.86 -2.08
C GLU A 75 15.69 8.79 -3.59
N ASN A 76 16.06 7.69 -4.25
CA ASN A 76 15.68 7.42 -5.63
C ASN A 76 14.16 7.35 -5.78
N GLY A 77 13.49 6.70 -4.83
CA GLY A 77 12.04 6.59 -4.78
C GLY A 77 11.35 7.95 -4.65
N LYS A 78 11.79 8.76 -3.70
CA LYS A 78 11.32 10.15 -3.53
C LYS A 78 11.54 10.99 -4.78
N THR A 79 12.67 10.84 -5.46
CA THR A 79 12.98 11.58 -6.70
C THR A 79 12.01 11.22 -7.82
N LYS A 80 11.73 9.92 -8.03
CA LYS A 80 10.73 9.45 -9.00
C LYS A 80 9.32 9.91 -8.65
N LEU A 81 8.97 9.92 -7.36
CA LEU A 81 7.65 10.42 -6.93
C LEU A 81 7.51 11.92 -7.18
N ARG A 82 8.57 12.70 -6.93
CA ARG A 82 8.59 14.15 -7.20
C ARG A 82 8.43 14.45 -8.69
N SER A 83 9.06 13.69 -9.59
CA SER A 83 8.89 13.89 -11.03
C SER A 83 7.47 13.55 -11.52
N LEU A 84 6.74 12.73 -10.77
CA LEU A 84 5.31 12.45 -10.98
C LEU A 84 4.37 13.44 -10.27
N GLY A 85 4.91 14.51 -9.67
CA GLY A 85 4.13 15.52 -8.95
C GLY A 85 3.69 15.11 -7.54
N ILE A 86 4.19 13.98 -7.02
CA ILE A 86 3.84 13.48 -5.68
C ILE A 86 4.90 13.94 -4.68
N LYS A 87 4.48 14.75 -3.72
CA LYS A 87 5.33 15.19 -2.61
C LYS A 87 5.18 14.23 -1.43
N VAL A 88 6.30 13.72 -0.96
CA VAL A 88 6.37 12.89 0.26
C VAL A 88 6.96 13.74 1.38
N LYS A 89 6.30 13.74 2.53
CA LYS A 89 6.76 14.44 3.74
C LYS A 89 7.86 13.66 4.44
#